data_AF-A0AAV5FED2-F1
#
_entry.id   AF-A0AAV5FED2-F1
#
_cell.length_a   1.000
_cell.length_b   1.000
_cell.length_c   1.000
_cell.angle_alpha   90.00
_cell.angle_beta   90.00
_cell.angle_gamma   90.00
#
_symmetry.space_group_name_H-M   'P 1'
#
loop_
_entity.id
_entity.type
_entity.pdbx_description
1 polymer ?
#
loop_
_entity_poly.entity_id
_entity_poly.type
_entity_poly.pdbx_seq_one_letter_code
_entity_poly.pdbx_strand_id
1 'polypeptide(L)'
;MPNPNGGDPSAHPHADVPRVELELELPLRAAAAPFDLAAAVCSHGLFMMAPNRWDPAARALVRPLRLASDRSVSLLTRVSAHPARPDSALLVSVHGAGALSPLDRDAILEQVRRMLRLSEEDERAVEEFQAMHAAAREAGFGRIFRSPTLFEDMVKCILLCNCQLSRPAFPFHSSISYAAGCSCRWSRSLSMASALCELQLELKHSSSVENFQLRTPPIRELKRKRSKKQSVCVKLETRFVEDMLEDPTLAIYTSNDVTHLETDEKLSSVPSVASETGSTCESLDLSEFSLRNSPLKDCIGDFPWPEELASLDEDFLAKHCSLGYRARRIVMLARSIVDRNVCLQKLEEICKMSSPATEVVSTIQGTYERLNKELSAISGFGPFTRANVLMCMGYFHTIPADSETIRHLKQIHKRASNMSSVHEELDELYGKYAPFQFLAYWFELWCFYDKQFGRIRDMDPSNYRLFTASNLKKAISLKKNLKKAIHDS
;
A
#
# COMPACT_ATOMS: atom_id res chain seq x y z
N MET A 1 -16.72 -67.92 12.51
CA MET A 1 -16.33 -67.41 13.85
C MET A 1 -14.82 -67.37 13.92
N PRO A 2 -14.19 -66.33 14.48
CA PRO A 2 -14.06 -64.90 14.09
C PRO A 2 -12.66 -64.63 13.45
N ASN A 3 -12.39 -63.65 12.56
CA ASN A 3 -12.45 -62.18 12.58
C ASN A 3 -11.36 -61.49 13.46
N PRO A 4 -10.98 -60.20 13.25
CA PRO A 4 -9.92 -59.68 12.36
C PRO A 4 -9.13 -58.48 13.01
N ASN A 5 -8.53 -57.60 12.18
CA ASN A 5 -8.01 -56.23 12.45
C ASN A 5 -6.57 -56.10 12.98
N GLY A 6 -5.70 -55.25 12.43
CA GLY A 6 -5.87 -54.27 11.36
C GLY A 6 -4.51 -53.81 10.84
N GLY A 7 -4.32 -53.90 9.52
CA GLY A 7 -3.25 -53.24 8.80
C GLY A 7 -3.88 -52.09 8.01
N ASP A 8 -3.51 -50.87 8.38
CA ASP A 8 -3.94 -49.62 7.76
C ASP A 8 -3.49 -49.56 6.28
N PRO A 9 -4.42 -49.44 5.31
CA PRO A 9 -4.09 -49.23 3.91
C PRO A 9 -4.07 -47.72 3.61
N SER A 10 -3.07 -47.00 4.10
CA SER A 10 -2.90 -45.58 3.76
C SER A 10 -1.43 -45.12 3.71
N ALA A 11 -0.54 -45.96 3.20
CA ALA A 11 0.78 -45.51 2.76
C ALA A 11 0.77 -45.28 1.23
N HIS A 12 0.14 -44.19 0.79
CA HIS A 12 0.45 -43.63 -0.52
C HIS A 12 1.75 -42.82 -0.39
N PRO A 13 2.86 -43.20 -1.05
CA PRO A 13 3.96 -42.28 -1.21
C PRO A 13 3.48 -41.20 -2.18
N HIS A 14 3.20 -40.00 -1.66
CA HIS A 14 3.11 -38.81 -2.49
C HIS A 14 4.49 -38.62 -3.13
N ALA A 15 4.67 -39.17 -4.33
CA ALA A 15 5.73 -38.77 -5.22
C ALA A 15 5.57 -37.27 -5.46
N ASP A 16 6.54 -36.47 -5.00
CA ASP A 16 6.71 -35.09 -5.40
C ASP A 16 6.82 -35.09 -6.94
N VAL A 17 5.71 -34.78 -7.60
CA VAL A 17 5.73 -34.49 -9.04
C VAL A 17 6.65 -33.28 -9.19
N PRO A 18 7.75 -33.36 -9.96
CA PRO A 18 8.66 -32.24 -10.14
C PRO A 18 7.83 -31.07 -10.66
N ARG A 19 7.75 -30.01 -9.85
CA ARG A 19 7.09 -28.77 -10.26
C ARG A 19 7.83 -28.27 -11.48
N VAL A 20 7.16 -28.25 -12.63
CA VAL A 20 7.78 -27.76 -13.86
C VAL A 20 8.08 -26.28 -13.68
N GLU A 21 9.36 -25.94 -13.78
CA GLU A 21 9.91 -24.60 -13.60
C GLU A 21 10.54 -24.18 -14.93
N LEU A 22 10.04 -23.08 -15.48
CA LEU A 22 10.61 -22.46 -16.68
C LEU A 22 11.51 -21.32 -16.25
N GLU A 23 12.79 -21.39 -16.61
CA GLU A 23 13.76 -20.33 -16.34
C GLU A 23 13.82 -19.36 -17.52
N LEU A 24 13.65 -18.07 -17.22
CA LEU A 24 13.85 -16.97 -18.14
C LEU A 24 15.03 -16.12 -17.66
N GLU A 25 15.78 -15.60 -18.60
CA GLU A 25 16.87 -14.67 -18.31
C GLU A 25 16.42 -13.24 -18.55
N LEU A 26 16.73 -12.37 -17.60
CA LEU A 26 16.59 -10.93 -17.76
C LEU A 26 17.98 -10.27 -17.74
N PRO A 27 18.53 -9.89 -18.91
CA PRO A 27 19.79 -9.18 -18.97
C PRO A 27 19.72 -7.84 -18.23
N LEU A 28 20.75 -7.58 -17.44
CA LEU A 28 21.01 -6.28 -16.83
C LEU A 28 21.90 -5.48 -17.78
N ARG A 29 21.66 -4.17 -17.86
CA ARG A 29 22.53 -3.28 -18.62
C ARG A 29 23.84 -3.06 -17.85
N ALA A 30 24.92 -2.81 -18.59
CA ALA A 30 26.18 -2.40 -18.00
C ALA A 30 25.99 -1.04 -17.31
N ALA A 31 26.20 -1.00 -16.00
CA ALA A 31 26.18 0.22 -15.20
C ALA A 31 27.52 0.40 -14.48
N ALA A 32 27.79 1.61 -13.99
CA ALA A 32 29.04 1.90 -13.26
C ALA A 32 29.18 1.11 -11.94
N ALA A 33 28.07 0.65 -11.38
CA ALA A 33 28.04 -0.17 -10.17
C ALA A 33 27.24 -1.47 -10.41
N PRO A 34 27.61 -2.58 -9.74
CA PRO A 34 26.88 -3.84 -9.85
C PRO A 34 25.45 -3.68 -9.31
N PHE A 35 24.50 -4.36 -9.94
CA PHE A 35 23.10 -4.31 -9.55
C PHE A 35 22.84 -5.16 -8.30
N ASP A 36 22.41 -4.53 -7.20
CA ASP A 36 21.97 -5.22 -5.99
C ASP A 36 20.44 -5.40 -6.01
N LEU A 37 19.99 -6.63 -6.30
CA LEU A 37 18.57 -6.98 -6.34
C LEU A 37 17.87 -6.71 -4.99
N ALA A 38 18.53 -7.01 -3.87
CA ALA A 38 17.93 -6.82 -2.55
C ALA A 38 17.77 -5.34 -2.23
N ALA A 39 18.75 -4.50 -2.60
CA ALA A 39 18.62 -3.05 -2.48
C ALA A 39 17.51 -2.51 -3.39
N ALA A 40 17.40 -2.99 -4.63
CA ALA A 40 16.36 -2.58 -5.56
C ALA A 40 14.96 -2.93 -5.06
N VAL A 41 14.72 -4.19 -4.65
CA VAL A 41 13.42 -4.65 -4.14
C VAL A 41 13.09 -4.01 -2.79
N CYS A 42 14.02 -4.01 -1.84
CA CYS A 42 13.77 -3.53 -0.47
C CYS A 42 14.05 -2.03 -0.29
N SER A 43 13.83 -1.24 -1.35
CA SER A 43 14.10 0.22 -1.39
C SER A 43 12.97 1.09 -0.83
N HIS A 44 11.74 0.55 -0.76
CA HIS A 44 10.55 1.30 -0.36
C HIS A 44 9.46 0.36 0.17
N GLY A 45 8.54 0.84 1.03
CA GLY A 45 7.54 -0.02 1.70
C GLY A 45 6.65 -0.88 0.79
N LEU A 46 6.52 -0.56 -0.50
CA LEU A 46 5.64 -1.28 -1.45
C LEU A 46 6.00 -2.76 -1.63
N PHE A 47 7.26 -3.17 -1.44
CA PHE A 47 7.65 -4.58 -1.55
C PHE A 47 7.08 -5.43 -0.40
N MET A 48 6.74 -4.81 0.74
CA MET A 48 6.12 -5.52 1.87
C MET A 48 4.62 -5.77 1.65
N MET A 49 4.00 -5.02 0.72
CA MET A 49 2.58 -5.15 0.42
C MET A 49 2.35 -6.31 -0.53
N ALA A 50 1.37 -7.16 -0.20
CA ALA A 50 0.92 -8.24 -1.07
C ALA A 50 0.65 -7.75 -2.52
N PRO A 51 0.88 -8.61 -3.53
CA PRO A 51 1.24 -10.03 -3.42
C PRO A 51 2.76 -10.28 -3.35
N ASN A 52 3.57 -9.24 -3.14
CA ASN A 52 5.01 -9.36 -3.05
C ASN A 52 5.43 -10.17 -1.80
N ARG A 53 6.36 -11.10 -1.98
CA ARG A 53 7.06 -11.78 -0.88
C ARG A 53 8.55 -11.74 -1.15
N TRP A 54 9.29 -11.09 -0.25
CA TRP A 54 10.75 -11.15 -0.26
C TRP A 54 11.21 -12.32 0.61
N ASP A 55 12.06 -13.19 0.06
CA ASP A 55 12.75 -14.28 0.75
C ASP A 55 14.17 -13.79 1.12
N PRO A 56 14.42 -13.45 2.40
CA PRO A 56 15.72 -12.91 2.82
C PRO A 56 16.85 -13.93 2.68
N ALA A 57 16.56 -15.22 2.90
CA ALA A 57 17.56 -16.29 2.89
C ALA A 57 18.06 -16.54 1.46
N ALA A 58 17.14 -16.59 0.51
CA ALA A 58 17.48 -16.82 -0.89
C ALA A 58 17.68 -15.53 -1.71
N ARG A 59 17.54 -14.35 -1.09
CA ARG A 59 17.65 -13.04 -1.75
C ARG A 59 16.77 -12.95 -3.01
N ALA A 60 15.52 -13.40 -2.90
CA ALA A 60 14.63 -13.53 -4.04
C ALA A 60 13.27 -12.85 -3.80
N LEU A 61 12.73 -12.22 -4.84
CA LEU A 61 11.35 -11.74 -4.86
C LEU A 61 10.46 -12.84 -5.44
N VAL A 62 9.42 -13.22 -4.71
CA VAL A 62 8.40 -14.17 -5.15
C VAL A 62 7.06 -13.46 -5.23
N ARG A 63 6.41 -13.50 -6.39
CA ARG A 63 5.04 -13.02 -6.57
C ARG A 63 4.36 -13.65 -7.79
N PRO A 64 3.03 -13.72 -7.83
CA PRO A 64 2.31 -13.97 -9.08
C PRO A 64 2.53 -12.82 -10.07
N LEU A 65 2.71 -13.17 -11.35
CA LEU A 65 2.74 -12.25 -12.49
C LEU A 65 1.76 -12.72 -13.56
N ARG A 66 1.12 -11.75 -14.22
CA ARG A 66 0.04 -12.01 -15.18
C ARG A 66 0.55 -12.35 -16.56
N LEU A 67 -0.15 -13.24 -17.25
CA LEU A 67 0.08 -13.53 -18.66
C LEU A 67 -0.56 -12.44 -19.53
N ALA A 68 0.01 -12.20 -20.70
CA ALA A 68 -0.55 -11.27 -21.68
C ALA A 68 -1.63 -11.93 -22.53
N SER A 69 -1.47 -13.22 -22.82
CA SER A 69 -2.45 -14.02 -23.57
C SER A 69 -3.77 -14.19 -22.82
N ASP A 70 -3.71 -14.35 -21.49
CA ASP A 70 -4.88 -14.43 -20.62
C ASP A 70 -4.62 -13.69 -19.31
N ARG A 71 -5.25 -12.51 -19.17
CA ARG A 71 -5.12 -11.65 -17.99
C ARG A 71 -5.77 -12.24 -16.73
N SER A 72 -6.60 -13.27 -16.87
CA SER A 72 -7.14 -14.01 -15.73
C SER A 72 -6.13 -14.98 -15.16
N VAL A 73 -5.05 -15.34 -15.88
CA VAL A 73 -4.04 -16.28 -15.41
C VAL A 73 -2.83 -15.53 -14.86
N SER A 74 -2.43 -15.91 -13.65
CA SER A 74 -1.19 -15.45 -13.02
C SER A 74 -0.34 -16.66 -12.64
N LEU A 75 0.96 -16.61 -12.95
CA LEU A 75 1.92 -17.66 -12.59
C LEU A 75 2.85 -17.17 -11.49
N LEU A 76 3.12 -18.03 -10.50
CA LEU A 76 4.06 -17.73 -9.44
C LEU A 76 5.46 -17.59 -10.04
N THR A 77 6.04 -16.41 -9.89
CA THR A 77 7.36 -16.07 -10.42
C THR A 77 8.32 -15.77 -9.29
N ARG A 78 9.53 -16.31 -9.39
CA ARG A 78 10.67 -16.04 -8.51
C ARG A 78 11.72 -15.27 -9.29
N VAL A 79 12.18 -14.15 -8.74
CA VAL A 79 13.25 -13.32 -9.31
C VAL A 79 14.43 -13.33 -8.36
N SER A 80 15.60 -13.75 -8.84
CA SER A 80 16.86 -13.79 -8.08
C SER A 80 18.04 -13.32 -8.94
N ALA A 81 19.20 -13.10 -8.32
CA ALA A 81 20.44 -12.95 -9.07
C ALA A 81 20.72 -14.21 -9.91
N HIS A 82 21.27 -14.05 -11.12
CA HIS A 82 21.59 -15.20 -11.96
C HIS A 82 22.79 -15.97 -11.39
N PRO A 83 22.73 -17.30 -11.22
CA PRO A 83 23.77 -18.07 -10.53
C PRO A 83 25.15 -18.00 -11.21
N ALA A 84 25.19 -18.03 -12.54
CA ALA A 84 26.44 -17.94 -13.30
C ALA A 84 26.88 -16.52 -13.69
N ARG A 85 25.97 -15.54 -13.61
CA ARG A 85 26.17 -14.17 -14.14
C ARG A 85 25.48 -13.13 -13.25
N PRO A 86 25.77 -13.11 -11.94
CA PRO A 86 25.02 -12.33 -10.97
C PRO A 86 25.06 -10.82 -11.24
N ASP A 87 26.12 -10.33 -11.87
CA ASP A 87 26.31 -8.90 -12.15
C ASP A 87 25.70 -8.43 -13.47
N SER A 88 25.33 -9.35 -14.37
CA SER A 88 24.88 -9.01 -15.73
C SER A 88 23.51 -9.57 -16.09
N ALA A 89 22.89 -10.39 -15.24
CA ALA A 89 21.56 -10.92 -15.48
C ALA A 89 20.84 -11.27 -14.17
N LEU A 90 19.50 -11.25 -14.25
CA LEU A 90 18.62 -11.84 -13.25
C LEU A 90 18.04 -13.14 -13.79
N LEU A 91 17.82 -14.09 -12.89
CA LEU A 91 17.06 -15.31 -13.15
C LEU A 91 15.60 -15.08 -12.78
N VAL A 92 14.70 -15.34 -13.73
CA VAL A 92 13.25 -15.25 -13.55
C VAL A 92 12.67 -16.64 -13.75
N SER A 93 12.42 -17.33 -12.64
CA SER A 93 11.82 -18.67 -12.65
C SER A 93 10.31 -18.59 -12.57
N VAL A 94 9.62 -19.24 -13.50
CA VAL A 94 8.15 -19.30 -13.57
C VAL A 94 7.69 -20.71 -13.22
N HIS A 95 6.94 -20.83 -12.13
CA HIS A 95 6.43 -22.11 -11.65
C HIS A 95 5.10 -22.49 -12.32
N GLY A 96 4.93 -23.78 -12.61
CA GLY A 96 3.66 -24.33 -13.10
C GLY A 96 3.47 -24.19 -14.62
N ALA A 97 4.52 -23.85 -15.36
CA ALA A 97 4.50 -23.79 -16.83
C ALA A 97 5.69 -24.55 -17.41
N GLY A 98 5.43 -25.51 -18.31
CA GLY A 98 6.48 -26.20 -19.08
C GLY A 98 6.95 -25.43 -20.30
N ALA A 99 6.13 -24.52 -20.80
CA ALA A 99 6.47 -23.59 -21.85
C ALA A 99 5.55 -22.36 -21.75
N LEU A 100 6.08 -21.20 -22.14
CA LEU A 100 5.31 -19.98 -22.33
C LEU A 100 5.41 -19.52 -23.79
N SER A 101 4.35 -18.88 -24.28
CA SER A 101 4.37 -18.18 -25.56
C SER A 101 5.41 -17.04 -25.54
N PRO A 102 6.00 -16.64 -26.68
CA PRO A 102 6.92 -15.49 -26.71
C PRO A 102 6.30 -14.22 -26.11
N LEU A 103 5.02 -13.97 -26.40
CA LEU A 103 4.25 -12.85 -25.87
C LEU A 103 4.20 -12.86 -24.34
N ASP A 104 3.96 -14.03 -23.73
CA ASP A 104 3.88 -14.16 -22.28
C ASP A 104 5.25 -14.08 -21.59
N ARG A 105 6.30 -14.60 -22.23
CA ARG A 105 7.68 -14.44 -21.75
C ARG A 105 8.03 -12.97 -21.68
N ASP A 106 7.79 -12.23 -22.77
CA ASP A 106 8.09 -10.80 -22.85
C ASP A 106 7.26 -10.01 -21.83
N ALA A 107 5.99 -10.36 -21.65
CA ALA A 107 5.12 -9.71 -20.67
C ALA A 107 5.57 -9.94 -19.22
N ILE A 108 6.04 -11.14 -18.87
CA ILE A 108 6.59 -11.43 -17.54
C ILE A 108 7.88 -10.62 -17.33
N LEU A 109 8.81 -10.68 -18.30
CA LEU A 109 10.07 -9.95 -18.21
C LEU A 109 9.86 -8.44 -18.12
N GLU A 110 8.88 -7.89 -18.84
CA GLU A 110 8.55 -6.45 -18.80
C GLU A 110 7.94 -6.03 -17.46
N GLN A 111 7.09 -6.87 -16.86
CA GLN A 111 6.61 -6.64 -15.49
C GLN A 111 7.78 -6.61 -14.49
N VAL A 112 8.76 -7.51 -14.62
CA VAL A 112 9.97 -7.52 -13.77
C VAL A 112 10.83 -6.27 -14.01
N ARG A 113 11.09 -5.91 -15.26
CA ARG A 113 11.83 -4.67 -15.62
C ARG A 113 11.19 -3.44 -15.02
N ARG A 114 9.88 -3.33 -15.10
CA ARG A 114 9.12 -2.22 -14.52
C ARG A 114 9.25 -2.17 -12.99
N MET A 115 9.04 -3.29 -12.30
CA MET A 115 9.11 -3.34 -10.83
C MET A 115 10.48 -2.91 -10.31
N LEU A 116 11.54 -3.34 -11.00
CA LEU A 116 12.94 -3.12 -10.63
C LEU A 116 13.55 -1.86 -11.24
N ARG A 117 12.81 -1.13 -12.10
CA ARG A 117 13.28 0.10 -12.77
C ARG A 117 14.56 -0.10 -13.59
N LEU A 118 14.48 -1.00 -14.56
CA LEU A 118 15.62 -1.40 -15.40
C LEU A 118 15.63 -0.73 -16.79
N SER A 119 14.89 0.38 -16.97
CA SER A 119 14.92 1.16 -18.21
C SER A 119 16.16 2.06 -18.29
N GLU A 120 16.49 2.58 -19.48
CA GLU A 120 17.65 3.49 -19.62
C GLU A 120 17.39 4.82 -18.91
N GLU A 121 16.14 5.26 -18.90
CA GLU A 121 15.68 6.45 -18.20
C GLU A 121 15.86 6.30 -16.69
N ASP A 122 15.51 5.13 -16.14
CA ASP A 122 15.69 4.84 -14.72
C ASP A 122 17.18 4.83 -14.34
N GLU A 123 18.05 4.23 -15.17
CA GLU A 123 19.49 4.22 -14.93
C GLU A 123 20.09 5.63 -14.92
N ARG A 124 19.73 6.47 -15.91
CA ARG A 124 20.15 7.89 -15.94
C ARG A 124 19.68 8.65 -14.71
N ALA A 125 18.44 8.43 -14.27
CA ALA A 125 17.89 9.08 -13.09
C ALA A 125 18.66 8.69 -11.80
N VAL A 126 19.08 7.42 -11.69
CA VAL A 126 19.91 6.95 -10.56
C VAL A 126 21.28 7.60 -10.59
N GLU A 127 21.95 7.63 -11.74
CA GLU A 127 23.26 8.25 -11.89
C GLU A 127 23.24 9.74 -11.57
N GLU A 128 22.24 10.48 -12.07
CA GLU A 128 22.05 11.90 -11.81
C GLU A 128 21.84 12.17 -10.31
N PHE A 129 20.95 11.41 -9.66
CA PHE A 129 20.74 11.54 -8.22
C PHE A 129 22.01 11.22 -7.41
N GLN A 130 22.74 10.16 -7.76
CA GLN A 130 23.97 9.76 -7.08
C GLN A 130 25.13 10.74 -7.29
N ALA A 131 25.16 11.45 -8.42
CA ALA A 131 26.10 12.54 -8.64
C ALA A 131 25.87 13.71 -7.67
N MET A 132 24.61 13.95 -7.28
CA MET A 132 24.24 15.02 -6.33
C MET A 132 24.27 14.59 -4.86
N HIS A 133 24.17 13.29 -4.58
CA HIS A 133 24.04 12.76 -3.21
C HIS A 133 25.08 11.68 -2.89
N ALA A 134 26.28 12.10 -2.48
CA ALA A 134 27.43 11.22 -2.25
C ALA A 134 27.15 10.02 -1.32
N ALA A 135 26.46 10.22 -0.19
CA ALA A 135 26.14 9.14 0.73
C ALA A 135 25.17 8.10 0.14
N ALA A 136 24.32 8.52 -0.81
CA ALA A 136 23.39 7.60 -1.48
C ALA A 136 24.15 6.80 -2.55
N ARG A 137 25.08 7.44 -3.26
CA ARG A 137 26.02 6.78 -4.18
C ARG A 137 26.84 5.70 -3.47
N GLU A 138 27.45 6.03 -2.34
CA GLU A 138 28.23 5.08 -1.53
C GLU A 138 27.38 3.89 -1.05
N ALA A 139 26.09 4.13 -0.76
CA ALA A 139 25.15 3.09 -0.37
C ALA A 139 24.51 2.33 -1.55
N GLY A 140 24.78 2.71 -2.80
CA GLY A 140 24.13 2.17 -3.99
C GLY A 140 22.62 2.48 -4.08
N PHE A 141 22.14 3.50 -3.38
CA PHE A 141 20.72 3.89 -3.33
C PHE A 141 20.35 4.83 -4.48
N GLY A 142 19.09 4.76 -4.93
CA GLY A 142 18.57 5.64 -5.98
C GLY A 142 17.38 5.05 -6.75
N ARG A 143 17.24 3.72 -6.75
CA ARG A 143 16.07 3.03 -7.31
C ARG A 143 14.98 2.86 -6.25
N ILE A 144 13.73 3.03 -6.66
CA ILE A 144 12.55 2.80 -5.83
C ILE A 144 11.69 1.71 -6.45
N PHE A 145 11.45 0.64 -5.70
CA PHE A 145 10.61 -0.48 -6.08
C PHE A 145 9.17 -0.03 -6.31
N ARG A 146 8.57 -0.55 -7.38
CA ARG A 146 7.18 -0.27 -7.76
C ARG A 146 6.44 -1.55 -8.17
N SER A 147 5.15 -1.43 -8.42
CA SER A 147 4.29 -2.54 -8.82
C SER A 147 4.39 -2.83 -10.32
N PRO A 148 4.04 -4.06 -10.78
CA PRO A 148 4.10 -4.42 -12.19
C PRO A 148 3.08 -3.68 -13.06
N THR A 149 2.12 -2.97 -12.46
CA THR A 149 1.17 -2.13 -13.19
C THR A 149 0.92 -0.79 -12.50
N LEU A 150 0.54 0.22 -13.29
CA LEU A 150 0.15 1.54 -12.77
C LEU A 150 -1.11 1.46 -11.91
N PHE A 151 -2.02 0.55 -12.23
CA PHE A 151 -3.22 0.35 -11.42
C PHE A 151 -2.89 -0.14 -10.02
N GLU A 152 -2.02 -1.16 -9.89
CA GLU A 152 -1.56 -1.65 -8.59
C GLU A 152 -0.84 -0.54 -7.82
N ASP A 153 0.01 0.26 -8.48
CA ASP A 153 0.65 1.44 -7.87
C ASP A 153 -0.40 2.42 -7.32
N MET A 154 -1.40 2.80 -8.12
CA MET A 154 -2.46 3.73 -7.73
C MET A 154 -3.29 3.22 -6.56
N VAL A 155 -3.72 1.96 -6.59
CA VAL A 155 -4.51 1.37 -5.50
C VAL A 155 -3.67 1.28 -4.24
N LYS A 156 -2.41 0.81 -4.31
CA LYS A 156 -1.51 0.78 -3.15
C LYS A 156 -1.30 2.20 -2.59
N CYS A 157 -1.17 3.22 -3.42
CA CYS A 157 -1.10 4.61 -2.97
C CYS A 157 -2.38 5.04 -2.23
N ILE A 158 -3.58 4.65 -2.69
CA ILE A 158 -4.84 4.90 -1.96
C ILE A 158 -4.81 4.22 -0.58
N LEU A 159 -4.24 3.02 -0.46
CA LEU A 159 -4.10 2.30 0.81
C LEU A 159 -3.15 2.99 1.79
N LEU A 160 -2.19 3.77 1.30
CA LEU A 160 -1.32 4.62 2.14
C LEU A 160 -2.04 5.88 2.65
N CYS A 161 -2.96 6.41 1.83
CA CYS A 161 -3.63 7.68 2.12
C CYS A 161 -4.56 7.57 3.33
N ASN A 162 -4.54 8.58 4.21
CA ASN A 162 -5.52 8.73 5.29
C ASN A 162 -6.51 9.91 5.11
N CYS A 163 -6.53 10.57 3.95
CA CYS A 163 -7.46 11.68 3.72
C CYS A 163 -8.90 11.16 3.72
N GLN A 164 -9.70 11.47 4.74
CA GLN A 164 -11.15 11.37 4.63
C GLN A 164 -11.62 12.39 3.59
N LEU A 165 -12.72 12.10 2.87
CA LEU A 165 -13.30 13.05 1.92
C LEU A 165 -13.52 14.39 2.64
N SER A 166 -12.96 15.48 2.14
CA SER A 166 -13.45 16.81 2.48
C SER A 166 -14.90 16.87 2.02
N ARG A 167 -15.84 16.63 2.95
CA ARG A 167 -17.25 16.93 2.71
C ARG A 167 -17.35 18.41 2.34
N PRO A 168 -18.12 18.80 1.30
CA PRO A 168 -18.42 20.22 1.11
C PRO A 168 -19.19 20.71 2.35
N ALA A 169 -18.75 21.87 2.84
CA ALA A 169 -19.25 22.67 3.96
C ALA A 169 -20.56 22.18 4.63
N PHE A 170 -20.44 21.68 5.86
CA PHE A 170 -21.47 21.84 6.87
C PHE A 170 -20.79 22.26 8.18
N PRO A 171 -21.24 23.34 8.85
CA PRO A 171 -20.60 23.85 10.04
C PRO A 171 -21.13 23.04 11.22
N PHE A 172 -20.41 22.01 11.64
CA PHE A 172 -20.55 21.49 12.99
C PHE A 172 -19.19 21.39 13.63
N HIS A 173 -18.99 22.27 14.62
CA HIS A 173 -17.91 22.22 15.60
C HIS A 173 -17.81 20.81 16.18
N SER A 174 -16.77 20.09 15.79
CA SER A 174 -16.24 18.97 16.56
C SER A 174 -14.74 19.06 16.52
N SER A 175 -14.17 19.47 17.65
CA SER A 175 -12.75 19.56 17.91
C SER A 175 -12.08 18.23 17.56
N ILE A 176 -11.32 18.22 16.46
CA ILE A 176 -10.54 17.05 16.06
C ILE A 176 -9.38 16.90 17.03
N SER A 177 -9.51 15.95 17.95
CA SER A 177 -8.40 15.47 18.75
C SER A 177 -7.44 14.69 17.86
N TYR A 178 -6.44 15.38 17.29
CA TYR A 178 -5.27 14.75 16.67
C TYR A 178 -4.29 14.29 17.77
N ALA A 179 -4.75 13.39 18.64
CA ALA A 179 -3.95 12.77 19.68
C ALA A 179 -3.48 11.38 19.23
N ALA A 180 -2.15 11.25 19.08
CA ALA A 180 -1.32 10.07 19.28
C ALA A 180 -1.93 8.68 18.96
N GLY A 181 -1.47 8.07 17.86
CA GLY A 181 -1.75 6.66 17.57
C GLY A 181 -1.10 6.14 16.28
N CYS A 182 0.23 6.19 16.19
CA CYS A 182 1.01 5.86 14.97
C CYS A 182 1.24 4.34 14.74
N SER A 183 0.62 3.47 15.56
CA SER A 183 0.87 2.01 15.57
C SER A 183 -0.04 1.20 14.64
N CYS A 184 -1.20 1.73 14.27
CA CYS A 184 -2.26 0.94 13.65
C CYS A 184 -2.32 1.11 12.12
N ARG A 185 -1.38 1.83 11.49
CA ARG A 185 -1.57 2.34 10.11
C ARG A 185 -0.89 1.49 9.05
N TRP A 186 0.41 1.20 9.20
CA TRP A 186 1.15 0.36 8.25
C TRP A 186 0.64 -1.08 8.23
N SER A 187 0.42 -1.67 9.41
CA SER A 187 -0.18 -3.00 9.55
C SER A 187 -1.55 -3.10 8.87
N ARG A 188 -2.37 -2.04 8.93
CA ARG A 188 -3.65 -1.97 8.21
C ARG A 188 -3.45 -1.89 6.70
N SER A 189 -2.51 -1.08 6.20
CA SER A 189 -2.21 -1.03 4.75
C SER A 189 -1.73 -2.39 4.23
N LEU A 190 -0.89 -3.10 4.99
CA LEU A 190 -0.47 -4.47 4.67
C LEU A 190 -1.68 -5.43 4.64
N SER A 191 -2.52 -5.40 5.68
CA SER A 191 -3.72 -6.23 5.77
C SER A 191 -4.72 -5.97 4.64
N MET A 192 -4.95 -4.70 4.28
CA MET A 192 -5.84 -4.31 3.18
C MET A 192 -5.30 -4.81 1.83
N ALA A 193 -4.00 -4.74 1.60
CA ALA A 193 -3.38 -5.25 0.38
C ALA A 193 -3.50 -6.79 0.29
N SER A 194 -3.26 -7.50 1.40
CA SER A 194 -3.47 -8.96 1.47
C SER A 194 -4.92 -9.33 1.19
N ALA A 195 -5.88 -8.66 1.82
CA ALA A 195 -7.30 -8.95 1.64
C ALA A 195 -7.79 -8.69 0.20
N LEU A 196 -7.20 -7.72 -0.51
CA LEU A 196 -7.48 -7.51 -1.94
C LEU A 196 -6.97 -8.69 -2.79
N CYS A 197 -5.79 -9.24 -2.48
CA CYS A 197 -5.25 -10.39 -3.19
C CYS A 197 -6.02 -11.69 -2.88
N GLU A 198 -6.48 -11.86 -1.64
CA GLU A 198 -7.37 -12.96 -1.23
C GLU A 198 -8.71 -12.88 -1.99
N LEU A 199 -9.32 -11.69 -2.05
CA LEU A 199 -10.52 -11.46 -2.86
C LEU A 199 -10.29 -11.79 -4.34
N GLN A 200 -9.13 -11.42 -4.91
CA GLN A 200 -8.78 -11.76 -6.30
C GLN A 200 -8.81 -13.27 -6.54
N LEU A 201 -8.26 -14.04 -5.59
CA LEU A 201 -8.26 -15.50 -5.66
C LEU A 201 -9.69 -16.06 -5.54
N GLU A 202 -10.50 -15.52 -4.64
CA GLU A 202 -11.91 -15.89 -4.50
C GLU A 202 -12.68 -15.65 -5.80
N LEU A 203 -12.54 -14.47 -6.42
CA LEU A 203 -13.20 -14.14 -7.68
C LEU A 203 -12.82 -15.10 -8.82
N LYS A 204 -11.56 -15.56 -8.86
CA LYS A 204 -11.10 -16.58 -9.81
C LYS A 204 -11.76 -17.94 -9.60
N HIS A 205 -11.88 -18.40 -8.35
CA HIS A 205 -12.51 -19.70 -8.07
C HIS A 205 -14.04 -19.67 -8.22
N SER A 206 -14.64 -18.48 -8.11
CA SER A 206 -16.07 -18.25 -8.23
C SER A 206 -16.60 -18.35 -9.66
N SER A 207 -15.72 -18.52 -10.66
CA SER A 207 -16.11 -18.68 -12.07
C SER A 207 -16.76 -20.03 -12.39
N SER A 208 -16.97 -20.93 -11.41
CA SER A 208 -18.11 -21.85 -11.46
C SER A 208 -19.40 -21.07 -11.13
N VAL A 209 -19.93 -20.41 -12.15
CA VAL A 209 -21.07 -19.50 -12.12
C VAL A 209 -22.30 -20.20 -11.53
N GLU A 210 -22.58 -19.97 -10.24
CA GLU A 210 -23.92 -20.07 -9.62
C GLU A 210 -23.95 -19.56 -8.15
N ASN A 211 -22.84 -19.60 -7.41
CA ASN A 211 -22.89 -19.37 -5.96
C ASN A 211 -22.69 -17.94 -5.44
N PHE A 212 -22.16 -16.98 -6.23
CA PHE A 212 -21.89 -15.63 -5.72
C PHE A 212 -23.02 -14.62 -5.93
N GLN A 213 -23.96 -14.88 -6.85
CA GLN A 213 -25.10 -13.97 -7.08
C GLN A 213 -26.22 -14.12 -6.03
N LEU A 214 -26.27 -15.23 -5.29
CA LEU A 214 -27.34 -15.49 -4.31
C LEU A 214 -27.14 -14.81 -2.94
N ARG A 215 -25.98 -14.17 -2.69
CA ARG A 215 -25.72 -13.44 -1.43
C ARG A 215 -25.79 -11.92 -1.53
N THR A 216 -26.12 -11.37 -2.70
CA THR A 216 -26.35 -9.93 -2.85
C THR A 216 -27.86 -9.68 -2.79
N PRO A 217 -28.39 -8.83 -1.88
CA PRO A 217 -29.77 -8.39 -2.00
C PRO A 217 -29.93 -7.69 -3.35
N PRO A 218 -31.02 -7.93 -4.10
CA PRO A 218 -31.20 -7.31 -5.41
C PRO A 218 -31.15 -5.79 -5.26
N ILE A 219 -30.44 -5.16 -6.20
CA ILE A 219 -30.37 -3.71 -6.38
C ILE A 219 -31.81 -3.17 -6.30
N ARG A 220 -32.15 -2.49 -5.20
CA ARG A 220 -33.40 -1.74 -5.10
C ARG A 220 -33.25 -0.52 -5.99
N GLU A 221 -33.64 -0.65 -7.25
CA GLU A 221 -34.05 0.50 -8.04
C GLU A 221 -35.14 1.23 -7.27
N LEU A 222 -34.81 2.40 -6.72
CA LEU A 222 -35.80 3.34 -6.21
C LEU A 222 -36.62 3.84 -7.41
N LYS A 223 -37.67 3.08 -7.74
CA LYS A 223 -38.72 3.48 -8.68
C LYS A 223 -39.30 4.81 -8.22
N ARG A 224 -38.88 5.91 -8.87
CA ARG A 224 -39.57 7.20 -8.81
C ARG A 224 -41.03 6.97 -9.17
N LYS A 225 -41.93 7.22 -8.22
CA LYS A 225 -43.39 7.20 -8.45
C LYS A 225 -43.72 8.29 -9.47
N ARG A 226 -44.13 7.85 -10.66
CA ARG A 226 -44.62 8.70 -11.74
C ARG A 226 -46.11 8.96 -11.48
N SER A 227 -46.42 10.06 -10.80
CA SER A 227 -47.79 10.55 -10.65
C SER A 227 -48.24 11.22 -11.96
N LYS A 228 -49.26 10.67 -12.62
CA LYS A 228 -49.96 11.36 -13.72
C LYS A 228 -50.84 12.48 -13.13
N LYS A 229 -50.60 13.72 -13.55
CA LYS A 229 -51.60 14.81 -13.75
C LYS A 229 -50.84 15.96 -14.43
N GLN A 230 -50.95 16.06 -15.76
CA GLN A 230 -51.93 16.84 -16.53
C GLN A 230 -51.32 18.19 -16.92
N SER A 231 -51.37 18.44 -18.23
CA SER A 231 -50.79 19.56 -18.96
C SER A 231 -51.16 20.93 -18.42
N VAL A 232 -50.19 21.84 -18.31
CA VAL A 232 -50.33 23.23 -18.81
C VAL A 232 -48.94 23.72 -19.21
N CYS A 233 -48.82 24.13 -20.48
CA CYS A 233 -47.73 24.93 -21.00
C CYS A 233 -48.09 26.40 -20.78
N VAL A 234 -47.25 27.20 -20.11
CA VAL A 234 -47.12 28.63 -20.39
C VAL A 234 -45.66 29.06 -20.19
N LYS A 235 -45.16 29.80 -21.19
CA LYS A 235 -43.85 30.47 -21.31
C LYS A 235 -43.71 31.68 -20.37
N LEU A 236 -42.49 32.24 -20.37
CA LEU A 236 -42.03 33.61 -20.06
C LEU A 236 -41.04 33.62 -18.89
N GLU A 237 -39.73 33.69 -19.11
CA GLU A 237 -38.88 34.83 -19.54
C GLU A 237 -38.76 35.97 -18.53
N THR A 238 -37.49 36.36 -18.30
CA THR A 238 -36.97 37.62 -17.69
C THR A 238 -37.11 37.75 -16.16
N ARG A 239 -36.15 38.26 -15.37
CA ARG A 239 -35.09 39.26 -15.58
C ARG A 239 -34.06 39.22 -14.40
N PHE A 240 -32.94 39.91 -14.62
CA PHE A 240 -31.71 40.10 -13.82
C PHE A 240 -31.81 40.91 -12.50
N VAL A 241 -30.64 41.00 -11.81
CA VAL A 241 -30.07 42.08 -10.92
C VAL A 241 -30.04 41.69 -9.41
N GLU A 242 -28.87 41.37 -8.83
CA GLU A 242 -27.94 42.20 -7.97
C GLU A 242 -28.58 42.59 -6.61
N ASP A 243 -27.98 42.64 -5.41
CA ASP A 243 -26.61 42.85 -4.88
C ASP A 243 -26.63 42.45 -3.36
N MET A 244 -25.59 41.84 -2.77
CA MET A 244 -24.52 42.44 -1.92
C MET A 244 -24.92 43.14 -0.60
N LEU A 245 -24.41 42.53 0.50
CA LEU A 245 -23.82 43.11 1.73
C LEU A 245 -24.63 43.42 3.03
N GLU A 246 -23.90 43.14 4.13
CA GLU A 246 -23.89 43.72 5.50
C GLU A 246 -24.56 42.98 6.68
N ASP A 247 -23.68 42.51 7.59
CA ASP A 247 -23.82 42.31 9.07
C ASP A 247 -23.91 43.72 9.75
N PRO A 248 -24.05 43.97 11.09
CA PRO A 248 -23.89 43.07 12.24
C PRO A 248 -24.81 43.33 13.48
N THR A 249 -24.44 42.65 14.58
CA THR A 249 -24.42 43.09 16.01
C THR A 249 -25.47 42.66 17.05
N LEU A 250 -24.92 42.18 18.20
CA LEU A 250 -25.27 42.40 19.63
C LEU A 250 -26.61 41.79 20.12
N ALA A 251 -26.82 41.34 21.37
CA ALA A 251 -26.07 41.27 22.62
C ALA A 251 -26.94 40.54 23.68
N ILE A 252 -26.31 39.71 24.52
CA ILE A 252 -26.36 39.64 26.01
C ILE A 252 -27.73 39.47 26.77
N TYR A 253 -27.61 38.76 27.91
CA TYR A 253 -28.38 38.79 29.19
C TYR A 253 -29.21 37.52 29.50
N THR A 254 -28.68 36.60 30.35
CA THR A 254 -28.97 36.39 31.80
C THR A 254 -30.15 35.45 32.08
N SER A 255 -30.29 34.70 33.17
CA SER A 255 -29.46 34.21 34.28
C SER A 255 -30.39 33.28 35.12
N ASN A 256 -29.79 32.44 35.97
CA ASN A 256 -30.33 31.89 37.24
C ASN A 256 -31.38 30.76 37.25
N ASP A 257 -30.97 29.60 37.80
CA ASP A 257 -31.33 29.07 39.14
C ASP A 257 -30.48 27.80 39.36
N VAL A 258 -29.53 27.67 40.30
CA VAL A 258 -29.57 27.59 41.78
C VAL A 258 -30.57 26.54 42.29
N THR A 259 -30.10 25.38 42.77
CA THR A 259 -30.00 25.10 44.22
C THR A 259 -29.01 23.96 44.55
N HIS A 260 -28.14 24.23 45.52
CA HIS A 260 -27.33 23.32 46.37
C HIS A 260 -28.24 22.45 47.27
N LEU A 261 -27.85 21.36 47.98
CA LEU A 261 -26.73 21.02 48.89
C LEU A 261 -26.69 19.46 49.07
N GLU A 262 -25.55 18.77 49.12
CA GLU A 262 -24.82 18.25 50.33
C GLU A 262 -25.68 17.34 51.26
N THR A 263 -25.28 16.19 51.84
CA THR A 263 -24.00 15.49 52.12
C THR A 263 -24.33 14.10 52.74
N ASP A 264 -23.46 13.11 52.47
CA ASP A 264 -22.94 12.00 53.31
C ASP A 264 -23.77 10.98 54.13
N GLU A 265 -23.11 9.81 54.29
CA GLU A 265 -23.22 8.71 55.28
C GLU A 265 -23.94 7.37 54.93
N LYS A 266 -23.10 6.39 54.54
CA LYS A 266 -22.76 5.07 55.16
C LYS A 266 -23.80 4.09 55.75
N LEU A 267 -23.42 2.79 55.57
CA LEU A 267 -23.82 1.52 56.22
C LEU A 267 -25.14 0.89 55.71
N SER A 268 -25.31 -0.42 55.47
CA SER A 268 -24.61 -1.70 55.71
C SER A 268 -25.34 -2.77 54.83
N SER A 269 -24.85 -3.93 54.41
CA SER A 269 -24.41 -5.10 55.20
C SER A 269 -24.06 -6.29 54.27
N VAL A 270 -23.18 -7.17 54.76
CA VAL A 270 -22.58 -8.44 54.24
C VAL A 270 -23.01 -9.56 55.22
N PRO A 271 -23.19 -10.89 54.93
CA PRO A 271 -22.13 -11.89 54.58
C PRO A 271 -22.63 -13.14 53.80
N SER A 272 -21.94 -14.26 53.50
CA SER A 272 -20.62 -14.90 53.77
C SER A 272 -20.32 -15.87 52.60
N VAL A 273 -19.11 -15.92 52.02
CA VAL A 273 -17.97 -16.83 52.32
C VAL A 273 -18.32 -18.32 52.50
N ALA A 274 -17.84 -19.15 51.57
CA ALA A 274 -17.11 -20.40 51.87
C ALA A 274 -16.18 -20.73 50.69
N SER A 275 -14.89 -20.76 51.00
CA SER A 275 -13.76 -21.20 50.18
C SER A 275 -13.59 -22.71 50.28
N GLU A 276 -13.23 -23.38 49.18
CA GLU A 276 -12.35 -24.55 49.27
C GLU A 276 -11.56 -24.77 47.97
N THR A 277 -10.36 -25.27 48.19
CA THR A 277 -9.17 -25.34 47.34
C THR A 277 -9.24 -26.40 46.25
N GLY A 278 -8.65 -26.13 45.07
CA GLY A 278 -8.47 -27.16 44.05
C GLY A 278 -7.65 -26.69 42.85
N SER A 279 -6.39 -27.10 42.83
CA SER A 279 -5.49 -27.16 41.67
C SER A 279 -6.18 -27.65 40.39
N THR A 280 -6.00 -26.95 39.26
CA THR A 280 -5.49 -27.55 38.01
C THR A 280 -5.20 -26.49 36.94
N CYS A 281 -3.98 -26.58 36.42
CA CYS A 281 -3.57 -26.09 35.11
C CYS A 281 -4.43 -26.79 34.04
N GLU A 282 -5.12 -26.04 33.18
CA GLU A 282 -5.69 -26.57 31.94
C GLU A 282 -5.16 -25.77 30.74
N SER A 283 -4.11 -26.38 30.16
CA SER A 283 -3.79 -26.45 28.74
C SER A 283 -4.40 -25.40 27.81
N LEU A 284 -3.58 -24.42 27.44
CA LEU A 284 -3.66 -23.80 26.13
C LEU A 284 -3.40 -24.89 25.08
N ASP A 285 -4.41 -25.16 24.25
CA ASP A 285 -4.35 -26.12 23.16
C ASP A 285 -3.30 -25.68 22.13
N LEU A 286 -2.11 -26.28 22.25
CA LEU A 286 -0.92 -26.06 21.43
C LEU A 286 -0.90 -27.01 20.21
N SER A 287 -2.02 -27.62 19.85
CA SER A 287 -2.07 -28.65 18.80
C SER A 287 -2.45 -28.14 17.40
N GLU A 288 -2.86 -26.87 17.24
CA GLU A 288 -3.19 -26.31 15.91
C GLU A 288 -2.03 -25.58 15.19
N PHE A 289 -0.81 -25.64 15.76
CA PHE A 289 0.36 -24.90 15.25
C PHE A 289 1.47 -25.75 14.60
N SER A 290 1.26 -27.06 14.35
CA SER A 290 2.30 -27.96 13.84
C SER A 290 2.09 -28.54 12.43
N LEU A 291 1.27 -27.92 11.57
CA LEU A 291 1.14 -28.31 10.14
C LEU A 291 1.52 -27.19 9.16
N ARG A 292 2.54 -26.38 9.47
CA ARG A 292 3.07 -25.35 8.54
C ARG A 292 4.57 -25.45 8.30
N ASN A 293 5.07 -26.65 8.00
CA ASN A 293 6.36 -26.81 7.33
C ASN A 293 6.15 -27.50 5.97
N SER A 294 5.70 -26.72 4.98
CA SER A 294 5.95 -26.98 3.56
C SER A 294 6.24 -25.65 2.86
N PRO A 295 7.24 -25.52 1.98
CA PRO A 295 7.81 -24.20 1.67
C PRO A 295 6.97 -23.30 0.75
N LEU A 296 5.87 -23.79 0.15
CA LEU A 296 5.17 -23.08 -0.94
C LEU A 296 3.66 -23.41 -1.01
N LYS A 297 2.94 -23.43 0.12
CA LYS A 297 1.49 -23.76 0.16
C LYS A 297 0.59 -22.66 0.77
N ASP A 298 1.01 -21.39 0.66
CA ASP A 298 0.13 -20.24 0.87
C ASP A 298 -0.04 -19.50 -0.47
N CYS A 299 -0.84 -20.07 -1.38
CA CYS A 299 -1.20 -19.43 -2.65
C CYS A 299 -2.02 -18.17 -2.35
N ILE A 300 -1.36 -17.01 -2.27
CA ILE A 300 -2.04 -15.72 -2.30
C ILE A 300 -2.39 -15.41 -3.76
N GLY A 301 -3.58 -14.86 -4.00
CA GLY A 301 -3.95 -14.38 -5.33
C GLY A 301 -3.00 -13.29 -5.83
N ASP A 302 -3.10 -12.96 -7.11
CA ASP A 302 -2.47 -11.75 -7.62
C ASP A 302 -3.25 -10.52 -7.14
N PHE A 303 -2.74 -9.33 -7.39
CA PHE A 303 -3.49 -8.11 -7.10
C PHE A 303 -4.76 -8.04 -7.98
N PRO A 304 -5.90 -7.48 -7.55
CA PRO A 304 -7.05 -7.34 -8.44
C PRO A 304 -6.78 -6.45 -9.66
N TRP A 305 -7.44 -6.74 -10.78
CA TRP A 305 -7.50 -5.92 -11.99
C TRP A 305 -8.68 -4.92 -11.92
N PRO A 306 -8.67 -3.80 -12.68
CA PRO A 306 -9.79 -2.85 -12.68
C PRO A 306 -11.15 -3.51 -12.97
N GLU A 307 -11.21 -4.41 -13.94
CA GLU A 307 -12.42 -5.09 -14.40
C GLU A 307 -13.03 -5.96 -13.28
N GLU A 308 -12.18 -6.62 -12.48
CA GLU A 308 -12.62 -7.41 -11.32
C GLU A 308 -13.25 -6.49 -10.26
N LEU A 309 -12.63 -5.35 -9.95
CA LEU A 309 -13.11 -4.43 -8.92
C LEU A 309 -14.27 -3.52 -9.34
N ALA A 310 -14.37 -3.17 -10.63
CA ALA A 310 -15.40 -2.28 -11.15
C ALA A 310 -16.82 -2.85 -11.01
N SER A 311 -16.91 -4.18 -11.07
CA SER A 311 -18.15 -4.95 -10.94
C SER A 311 -18.70 -5.04 -9.50
N LEU A 312 -17.86 -4.73 -8.51
CA LEU A 312 -18.19 -4.93 -7.10
C LEU A 312 -18.98 -3.76 -6.51
N ASP A 313 -19.72 -4.06 -5.46
CA ASP A 313 -20.36 -3.06 -4.59
C ASP A 313 -19.35 -2.44 -3.62
N GLU A 314 -19.52 -1.14 -3.34
CA GLU A 314 -18.61 -0.37 -2.49
C GLU A 314 -18.65 -0.83 -1.03
N ASP A 315 -19.84 -1.15 -0.50
CA ASP A 315 -20.02 -1.60 0.88
C ASP A 315 -19.53 -3.03 1.04
N PHE A 316 -19.74 -3.88 0.03
CA PHE A 316 -19.15 -5.22 -0.02
C PHE A 316 -17.63 -5.14 0.08
N LEU A 317 -16.98 -4.37 -0.80
CA LEU A 317 -15.51 -4.25 -0.81
C LEU A 317 -14.99 -3.62 0.50
N ALA A 318 -15.72 -2.64 1.06
CA ALA A 318 -15.37 -2.01 2.34
C ALA A 318 -15.36 -2.99 3.50
N LYS A 319 -16.35 -3.90 3.57
CA LYS A 319 -16.49 -4.90 4.63
C LYS A 319 -15.53 -6.07 4.42
N HIS A 320 -15.55 -6.65 3.22
CA HIS A 320 -14.79 -7.87 2.91
C HIS A 320 -13.28 -7.65 3.01
N CYS A 321 -12.78 -6.54 2.47
CA CYS A 321 -11.35 -6.21 2.50
C CYS A 321 -10.98 -5.21 3.61
N SER A 322 -11.91 -4.86 4.52
CA SER A 322 -11.70 -3.91 5.62
C SER A 322 -11.14 -2.54 5.19
N LEU A 323 -11.51 -2.06 3.98
CA LEU A 323 -10.95 -0.85 3.37
C LEU A 323 -11.54 0.45 3.92
N GLY A 324 -12.71 0.38 4.56
CA GLY A 324 -13.48 1.55 4.99
C GLY A 324 -13.76 2.50 3.82
N TYR A 325 -13.59 3.82 4.02
CA TYR A 325 -13.86 4.83 2.99
C TYR A 325 -13.01 4.68 1.71
N ARG A 326 -11.91 3.90 1.75
CA ARG A 326 -11.04 3.67 0.59
C ARG A 326 -11.71 2.78 -0.45
N ALA A 327 -12.63 1.91 -0.05
CA ALA A 327 -13.36 1.04 -0.98
C ALA A 327 -14.02 1.84 -2.09
N ARG A 328 -14.77 2.89 -1.73
CA ARG A 328 -15.39 3.81 -2.69
C ARG A 328 -14.39 4.39 -3.68
N ARG A 329 -13.21 4.84 -3.22
CA ARG A 329 -12.18 5.39 -4.11
C ARG A 329 -11.63 4.36 -5.09
N ILE A 330 -11.40 3.15 -4.60
CA ILE A 330 -10.85 2.05 -5.40
C ILE A 330 -11.88 1.61 -6.46
N VAL A 331 -13.14 1.44 -6.08
CA VAL A 331 -14.23 1.10 -7.02
C VAL A 331 -14.45 2.22 -8.04
N MET A 332 -14.46 3.48 -7.61
CA MET A 332 -14.58 4.61 -8.54
C MET A 332 -13.41 4.71 -9.52
N LEU A 333 -12.18 4.47 -9.07
CA LEU A 333 -11.00 4.41 -9.94
C LEU A 333 -11.14 3.27 -10.96
N ALA A 334 -11.49 2.07 -10.49
CA ALA A 334 -11.69 0.89 -11.32
C ALA A 334 -12.75 1.13 -12.41
N ARG A 335 -13.93 1.64 -12.03
CA ARG A 335 -14.99 2.01 -12.97
C ARG A 335 -14.54 3.08 -13.96
N SER A 336 -13.84 4.12 -13.50
CA SER A 336 -13.33 5.18 -14.39
C SER A 336 -12.32 4.64 -15.41
N ILE A 337 -11.55 3.61 -15.08
CA ILE A 337 -10.62 2.96 -16.01
C ILE A 337 -11.40 2.09 -17.02
N VAL A 338 -12.34 1.27 -16.54
CA VAL A 338 -13.18 0.40 -17.39
C VAL A 338 -14.02 1.22 -18.38
N ASP A 339 -14.61 2.32 -17.91
CA ASP A 339 -15.39 3.28 -18.70
C ASP A 339 -14.50 4.17 -19.60
N ARG A 340 -13.17 4.00 -19.55
CA ARG A 340 -12.15 4.75 -20.31
C ARG A 340 -12.09 6.25 -20.01
N ASN A 341 -12.66 6.70 -18.89
CA ASN A 341 -12.50 8.05 -18.37
C ASN A 341 -11.08 8.33 -17.87
N VAL A 342 -10.39 7.29 -17.39
CA VAL A 342 -8.97 7.32 -17.01
C VAL A 342 -8.21 6.30 -17.87
N CYS A 343 -7.38 6.77 -18.80
CA CYS A 343 -6.58 5.90 -19.66
C CYS A 343 -5.17 5.70 -19.07
N LEU A 344 -4.91 4.52 -18.51
CA LEU A 344 -3.60 4.19 -17.93
C LEU A 344 -2.49 4.18 -18.98
N GLN A 345 -2.78 3.71 -20.20
CA GLN A 345 -1.82 3.72 -21.30
C GLN A 345 -1.40 5.15 -21.64
N LYS A 346 -2.35 6.09 -21.74
CA LYS A 346 -2.07 7.51 -21.97
C LYS A 346 -1.14 8.09 -20.90
N LEU A 347 -1.35 7.75 -19.62
CA LEU A 347 -0.50 8.23 -18.53
C LEU A 347 0.93 7.69 -18.62
N GLU A 348 1.08 6.39 -18.90
CA GLU A 348 2.39 5.77 -19.12
C GLU A 348 3.08 6.27 -20.40
N GLU A 349 2.32 6.58 -21.46
CA GLU A 349 2.83 7.18 -22.70
C GLU A 349 3.34 8.61 -22.46
N ILE A 350 2.59 9.45 -21.74
CA ILE A 350 3.05 10.79 -21.35
C ILE A 350 4.37 10.70 -20.59
N CYS A 351 4.50 9.71 -19.69
CA CYS A 351 5.73 9.45 -18.94
C CYS A 351 6.91 9.07 -19.86
N LYS A 352 6.66 8.36 -20.96
CA LYS A 352 7.69 7.95 -21.94
C LYS A 352 8.05 9.04 -22.95
N MET A 353 7.11 9.95 -23.26
CA MET A 353 7.27 11.03 -24.24
C MET A 353 8.29 12.11 -23.81
N SER A 354 8.85 12.05 -22.61
CA SER A 354 9.91 12.97 -22.14
C SER A 354 11.28 12.80 -22.84
N SER A 355 11.36 12.03 -23.93
CA SER A 355 12.57 11.88 -24.77
C SER A 355 12.38 12.65 -26.09
N PRO A 356 13.10 13.76 -26.31
CA PRO A 356 14.43 13.66 -26.92
C PRO A 356 15.50 14.63 -26.37
N ALA A 357 16.74 14.35 -26.77
CA ALA A 357 17.97 15.07 -26.48
C ALA A 357 17.88 16.59 -26.70
N THR A 358 18.47 17.34 -25.77
CA THR A 358 19.00 18.74 -25.89
C THR A 358 18.33 19.83 -25.04
N GLU A 359 17.13 19.64 -24.45
CA GLU A 359 16.60 20.56 -23.41
C GLU A 359 15.81 19.81 -22.32
N VAL A 360 16.54 19.29 -21.33
CA VAL A 360 16.08 18.20 -20.44
C VAL A 360 15.25 18.70 -19.24
N VAL A 361 15.56 19.85 -18.66
CA VAL A 361 14.90 20.30 -17.41
C VAL A 361 13.49 20.86 -17.65
N SER A 362 13.29 21.68 -18.70
CA SER A 362 11.99 22.27 -19.03
C SER A 362 10.97 21.21 -19.45
N THR A 363 11.43 20.19 -20.18
CA THR A 363 10.59 19.08 -20.67
C THR A 363 10.18 18.13 -19.54
N ILE A 364 11.07 17.82 -18.59
CA ILE A 364 10.75 16.98 -17.42
C ILE A 364 9.75 17.69 -16.50
N GLN A 365 9.99 18.97 -16.19
CA GLN A 365 9.07 19.77 -15.39
C GLN A 365 7.69 19.87 -16.05
N GLY A 366 7.65 20.15 -17.36
CA GLY A 366 6.40 20.19 -18.12
C GLY A 366 5.65 18.85 -18.16
N THR A 367 6.38 17.72 -18.21
CA THR A 367 5.77 16.38 -18.15
C THR A 367 5.21 16.09 -16.76
N TYR A 368 5.97 16.40 -15.70
CA TYR A 368 5.56 16.26 -14.31
C TYR A 368 4.26 17.04 -14.04
N GLU A 369 4.21 18.31 -14.44
CA GLU A 369 3.03 19.16 -14.26
C GLU A 369 1.81 18.63 -15.02
N ARG A 370 2.01 18.15 -16.25
CA ARG A 370 0.95 17.53 -17.06
C ARG A 370 0.39 16.27 -16.38
N LEU A 371 1.26 15.37 -15.92
CA LEU A 371 0.84 14.16 -15.22
C LEU A 371 0.13 14.48 -13.90
N ASN A 372 0.68 15.41 -13.11
CA ASN A 372 0.05 15.86 -11.87
C ASN A 372 -1.34 16.46 -12.11
N LYS A 373 -1.53 17.21 -13.22
CA LYS A 373 -2.83 17.73 -13.64
C LYS A 373 -3.81 16.61 -14.01
N GLU A 374 -3.41 15.64 -14.82
CA GLU A 374 -4.25 14.49 -15.18
C GLU A 374 -4.63 13.66 -13.93
N LEU A 375 -3.68 13.41 -13.04
CA LEU A 375 -3.92 12.71 -11.77
C LEU A 375 -4.85 13.50 -10.83
N SER A 376 -4.83 14.83 -10.88
CA SER A 376 -5.71 15.68 -10.05
C SER A 376 -7.18 15.61 -10.46
N ALA A 377 -7.46 15.23 -11.71
CA ALA A 377 -8.82 15.03 -12.19
C ALA A 377 -9.46 13.73 -11.65
N ILE A 378 -8.65 12.81 -11.10
CA ILE A 378 -9.14 11.54 -10.55
C ILE A 378 -9.73 11.78 -9.15
N SER A 379 -10.99 11.40 -8.97
CA SER A 379 -11.68 11.57 -7.69
C SER A 379 -10.95 10.84 -6.56
N GLY A 380 -10.62 11.57 -5.49
CA GLY A 380 -9.91 11.03 -4.32
C GLY A 380 -8.39 11.11 -4.41
N PHE A 381 -7.81 11.65 -5.50
CA PHE A 381 -6.38 11.86 -5.65
C PHE A 381 -5.97 13.24 -5.13
N GLY A 382 -5.81 13.33 -3.80
CA GLY A 382 -5.25 14.51 -3.14
C GLY A 382 -3.74 14.64 -3.37
N PRO A 383 -3.11 15.76 -2.94
CA PRO A 383 -1.69 16.02 -3.14
C PRO A 383 -0.77 14.86 -2.69
N PHE A 384 -1.06 14.28 -1.52
CA PHE A 384 -0.33 13.13 -1.00
C PHE A 384 -0.42 11.89 -1.91
N THR A 385 -1.64 11.54 -2.38
CA THR A 385 -1.83 10.40 -3.29
C THR A 385 -1.07 10.61 -4.59
N ARG A 386 -1.18 11.80 -5.19
CA ARG A 386 -0.55 12.12 -6.46
C ARG A 386 0.96 12.07 -6.37
N ALA A 387 1.56 12.62 -5.32
CA ALA A 387 3.00 12.57 -5.11
C ALA A 387 3.51 11.12 -5.02
N ASN A 388 2.80 10.23 -4.31
CA ASN A 388 3.16 8.80 -4.28
C ASN A 388 3.01 8.11 -5.64
N VAL A 389 1.93 8.41 -6.39
CA VAL A 389 1.74 7.83 -7.74
C VAL A 389 2.82 8.33 -8.70
N LEU A 390 3.16 9.62 -8.66
CA LEU A 390 4.22 10.22 -9.47
C LEU A 390 5.59 9.64 -9.10
N MET A 391 5.85 9.40 -7.82
CA MET A 391 7.03 8.66 -7.35
C MET A 391 7.06 7.25 -7.95
N CYS A 392 5.94 6.51 -7.94
CA CYS A 392 5.87 5.24 -8.65
C CYS A 392 6.14 5.41 -10.14
N MET A 393 5.71 6.51 -10.78
CA MET A 393 6.01 6.79 -12.19
C MET A 393 7.45 7.25 -12.46
N GLY A 394 8.27 7.49 -11.43
CA GLY A 394 9.69 7.90 -11.58
C GLY A 394 9.94 9.40 -11.42
N TYR A 395 8.93 10.16 -10.99
CA TYR A 395 9.08 11.59 -10.69
C TYR A 395 9.21 11.82 -9.19
N PHE A 396 10.35 12.36 -8.78
CA PHE A 396 10.75 12.48 -7.38
C PHE A 396 10.67 13.92 -6.85
N HIS A 397 9.95 14.80 -7.54
CA HIS A 397 9.95 16.25 -7.31
C HIS A 397 9.29 16.66 -6.00
N THR A 398 8.34 15.87 -5.50
CA THR A 398 7.52 16.23 -4.35
C THR A 398 7.54 15.11 -3.31
N ILE A 399 7.83 15.49 -2.07
CA ILE A 399 7.75 14.60 -0.92
C ILE A 399 6.28 14.51 -0.47
N PRO A 400 5.70 13.31 -0.40
CA PRO A 400 4.33 13.12 0.09
C PRO A 400 4.29 13.33 1.60
N ALA A 401 4.11 14.59 2.03
CA ALA A 401 4.16 14.98 3.43
C ALA A 401 3.00 14.39 4.25
N ASP A 402 3.34 13.81 5.38
CA ASP A 402 2.40 13.21 6.32
C ASP A 402 2.87 13.33 7.78
N SER A 403 2.18 12.64 8.69
CA SER A 403 2.57 12.60 10.10
C SER A 403 3.96 12.04 10.34
N GLU A 404 4.43 11.11 9.49
CA GLU A 404 5.76 10.53 9.62
C GLU A 404 6.84 11.51 9.16
N THR A 405 6.56 12.25 8.10
CA THR A 405 7.39 13.35 7.61
C THR A 405 7.59 14.41 8.69
N ILE A 406 6.50 14.83 9.36
CA ILE A 406 6.59 15.78 10.49
C ILE A 406 7.40 15.20 11.65
N ARG A 407 7.22 13.91 11.98
CA ARG A 407 8.01 13.24 13.03
C ARG A 407 9.49 13.28 12.70
N HIS A 408 9.84 12.96 11.46
CA HIS A 408 11.22 12.96 10.98
C HIS A 408 11.86 14.35 11.11
N LEU A 409 11.20 15.39 10.63
CA LEU A 409 11.66 16.78 10.76
C LEU A 409 11.86 17.19 12.23
N LYS A 410 10.92 16.84 13.12
CA LYS A 410 11.04 17.15 14.55
C LYS A 410 12.17 16.40 15.24
N GLN A 411 12.31 15.10 14.98
CA GLN A 411 13.22 14.24 15.73
C GLN A 411 14.65 14.31 15.21
N ILE A 412 14.83 14.36 13.89
CA ILE A 412 16.13 14.31 13.22
C ILE A 412 16.65 15.72 12.98
N HIS A 413 15.84 16.59 12.38
CA HIS A 413 16.24 17.96 12.03
C HIS A 413 15.96 19.01 13.10
N LYS A 414 15.32 18.63 14.22
CA LYS A 414 14.93 19.53 15.33
C LYS A 414 14.08 20.72 14.89
N ARG A 415 13.34 20.58 13.80
CA ARG A 415 12.45 21.62 13.27
C ARG A 415 11.04 21.44 13.82
N ALA A 416 10.47 22.51 14.38
CA ALA A 416 9.14 22.48 15.01
C ALA A 416 8.01 22.54 13.97
N SER A 417 8.03 21.64 13.00
CA SER A 417 7.15 21.72 11.83
C SER A 417 5.73 21.19 12.11
N ASN A 418 4.75 21.67 11.35
CA ASN A 418 3.37 21.20 11.38
C ASN A 418 2.87 21.04 9.92
N MET A 419 1.63 20.58 9.71
CA MET A 419 1.12 20.34 8.35
C MET A 419 1.09 21.60 7.47
N SER A 420 0.98 22.80 8.05
CA SER A 420 1.03 24.06 7.29
C SER A 420 2.46 24.46 6.91
N SER A 421 3.45 24.24 7.78
CA SER A 421 4.85 24.63 7.51
C SER A 421 5.69 23.53 6.86
N VAL A 422 5.21 22.29 6.84
CA VAL A 422 6.00 21.12 6.40
C VAL A 422 6.59 21.29 5.00
N HIS A 423 5.88 21.92 4.07
CA HIS A 423 6.36 22.07 2.70
C HIS A 423 7.53 23.06 2.58
N GLU A 424 7.48 24.18 3.28
CA GLU A 424 8.58 25.15 3.34
C GLU A 424 9.84 24.51 3.94
N GLU A 425 9.66 23.77 5.02
CA GLU A 425 10.75 23.08 5.74
C GLU A 425 11.42 22.00 4.88
N LEU A 426 10.62 21.29 4.08
CA LEU A 426 11.13 20.30 3.15
C LEU A 426 11.85 20.94 1.97
N ASP A 427 11.39 22.09 1.48
CA ASP A 427 12.05 22.82 0.40
C ASP A 427 13.40 23.38 0.86
N GLU A 428 13.49 23.94 2.07
CA GLU A 428 14.75 24.41 2.63
C GLU A 428 15.79 23.28 2.79
N LEU A 429 15.37 22.08 3.20
CA LEU A 429 16.28 20.95 3.46
C LEU A 429 16.63 20.18 2.19
N TYR A 430 15.64 19.90 1.36
CA TYR A 430 15.74 18.97 0.24
C TYR A 430 15.62 19.63 -1.13
N GLY A 431 15.22 20.90 -1.24
CA GLY A 431 15.05 21.63 -2.51
C GLY A 431 16.32 21.65 -3.36
N LYS A 432 17.50 21.67 -2.73
CA LYS A 432 18.81 21.57 -3.41
C LYS A 432 19.03 20.26 -4.20
N TYR A 433 18.22 19.23 -3.95
CA TYR A 433 18.29 17.96 -4.66
C TYR A 433 17.30 17.88 -5.83
N ALA A 434 16.65 18.98 -6.22
CA ALA A 434 15.73 18.96 -7.35
C ALA A 434 16.38 18.35 -8.62
N PRO A 435 15.67 17.47 -9.36
CA PRO A 435 14.28 17.02 -9.18
C PRO A 435 14.08 15.78 -8.28
N PHE A 436 15.07 15.42 -7.45
CA PHE A 436 15.13 14.22 -6.62
C PHE A 436 14.91 14.44 -5.12
N GLN A 437 14.14 15.47 -4.76
CA GLN A 437 13.85 15.81 -3.36
C GLN A 437 13.31 14.60 -2.57
N PHE A 438 12.41 13.82 -3.19
CA PHE A 438 11.88 12.60 -2.58
C PHE A 438 12.96 11.56 -2.30
N LEU A 439 13.88 11.30 -3.24
CA LEU A 439 14.93 10.29 -3.04
C LEU A 439 15.86 10.67 -1.90
N ALA A 440 16.25 11.94 -1.79
CA ALA A 440 17.11 12.42 -0.71
C ALA A 440 16.42 12.28 0.66
N TYR A 441 15.18 12.73 0.77
CA TYR A 441 14.36 12.56 1.99
C TYR A 441 14.19 11.08 2.34
N TRP A 442 13.83 10.27 1.36
CA TRP A 442 13.56 8.85 1.57
C TRP A 442 14.82 8.10 1.97
N PHE A 443 15.97 8.38 1.36
CA PHE A 443 17.25 7.80 1.75
C PHE A 443 17.58 8.05 3.23
N GLU A 444 17.41 9.29 3.70
CA GLU A 444 17.69 9.65 5.08
C GLU A 444 16.72 8.95 6.05
N LEU A 445 15.42 8.97 5.73
CA LEU A 445 14.39 8.29 6.52
C LEU A 445 14.65 6.78 6.56
N TRP A 446 14.93 6.15 5.41
CA TRP A 446 15.15 4.72 5.30
C TRP A 446 16.41 4.27 6.06
N CYS A 447 17.52 5.02 5.91
CA CYS A 447 18.74 4.79 6.69
C CYS A 447 18.50 4.91 8.19
N PHE A 448 17.66 5.86 8.63
CA PHE A 448 17.28 5.98 10.02
C PHE A 448 16.57 4.71 10.50
N TYR A 449 15.59 4.21 9.75
CA TYR A 449 14.87 2.99 10.11
C TYR A 449 15.77 1.74 10.13
N ASP A 450 16.63 1.56 9.12
CA ASP A 450 17.59 0.45 9.06
C ASP A 450 18.52 0.45 10.29
N LYS A 451 18.97 1.62 10.75
CA LYS A 451 19.77 1.74 11.98
C LYS A 451 18.99 1.34 13.24
N GLN A 452 17.68 1.58 13.27
CA GLN A 452 16.85 1.29 14.45
C GLN A 452 16.41 -0.17 14.50
N PHE A 453 15.92 -0.71 13.39
CA PHE A 453 15.31 -2.05 13.31
C PHE A 453 16.23 -3.13 12.73
N GLY A 454 17.40 -2.76 12.20
CA GLY A 454 18.21 -3.65 11.37
C GLY A 454 17.84 -3.50 9.89
N ARG A 455 18.68 -4.06 9.01
CA ARG A 455 18.46 -3.99 7.56
C ARG A 455 17.18 -4.71 7.19
N ILE A 456 16.24 -3.97 6.61
CA ILE A 456 14.92 -4.49 6.29
C ILE A 456 14.94 -5.66 5.28
N ARG A 457 15.94 -5.69 4.40
CA ARG A 457 16.18 -6.77 3.42
C ARG A 457 16.58 -8.11 4.05
N ASP A 458 16.98 -8.11 5.32
CA ASP A 458 17.37 -9.29 6.10
C ASP A 458 16.28 -9.68 7.11
N MET A 459 15.19 -8.91 7.19
CA MET A 459 14.12 -9.09 8.16
C MET A 459 13.11 -10.15 7.71
N ASP A 460 12.68 -11.01 8.63
CA ASP A 460 11.60 -11.96 8.38
C ASP A 460 10.27 -11.24 8.06
N PRO A 461 9.53 -11.65 7.01
CA PRO A 461 8.28 -11.00 6.61
C PRO A 461 7.22 -10.86 7.70
N SER A 462 7.19 -11.75 8.69
CA SER A 462 6.27 -11.66 9.84
C SER A 462 6.50 -10.38 10.66
N ASN A 463 7.72 -9.83 10.62
CA ASN A 463 8.13 -8.64 11.37
C ASN A 463 7.91 -7.33 10.60
N TYR A 464 7.50 -7.33 9.33
CA TYR A 464 7.27 -6.09 8.56
C TYR A 464 6.22 -5.17 9.22
N ARG A 465 5.25 -5.74 9.94
CA ARG A 465 4.24 -4.99 10.70
C ARG A 465 4.86 -4.15 11.83
N LEU A 466 6.06 -4.52 12.29
CA LEU A 466 6.78 -3.86 13.37
C LEU A 466 7.64 -2.69 12.88
N PHE A 467 7.95 -2.61 11.58
CA PHE A 467 8.79 -1.58 10.98
C PHE A 467 8.04 -0.23 10.87
N THR A 468 7.79 0.40 12.02
CA THR A 468 6.96 1.61 12.13
C THR A 468 7.46 2.53 13.24
N ALA A 469 7.15 3.81 13.12
CA ALA A 469 7.55 4.83 14.09
C ALA A 469 7.10 4.55 15.53
N SER A 470 5.94 3.91 15.71
CA SER A 470 5.45 3.55 17.05
C SER A 470 6.34 2.56 17.78
N ASN A 471 7.04 1.68 17.06
CA ASN A 471 7.92 0.68 17.66
C ASN A 471 9.35 1.18 17.88
N LEU A 472 9.68 2.41 17.45
CA LEU A 472 11.00 3.02 17.65
C LEU A 472 11.38 3.08 19.15
N LYS A 473 10.45 3.46 20.02
CA LYS A 473 10.71 3.56 21.47
C LYS A 473 11.10 2.21 22.09
N LYS A 474 10.49 1.12 21.62
CA LYS A 474 10.78 -0.24 22.09
C LYS A 474 12.16 -0.71 21.62
N ALA A 475 12.49 -0.47 20.34
CA ALA A 475 13.80 -0.81 19.79
C ALA A 475 14.96 -0.08 20.48
N ILE A 476 14.78 1.21 20.77
CA ILE A 476 15.79 2.02 21.49
C ILE A 476 15.95 1.53 22.94
N SER A 477 14.86 1.19 23.62
CA SER A 477 14.88 0.66 25.00
C SER A 477 15.61 -0.69 25.08
N LEU A 478 15.29 -1.62 24.16
CA LEU A 478 15.93 -2.94 24.07
C LEU A 478 17.45 -2.82 23.83
N LYS A 479 17.89 -1.93 22.93
CA LYS A 479 19.32 -1.69 22.68
C LYS A 479 20.03 -1.09 23.89
N LYS A 480 19.37 -0.20 24.65
CA LYS A 480 19.94 0.34 25.90
C LYS A 480 20.09 -0.73 26.96
N ASN A 481 19.09 -1.59 27.14
CA ASN A 481 19.13 -2.69 28.11
C ASN A 481 20.19 -3.73 27.74
N LEU A 482 20.35 -4.07 26.45
CA LEU A 482 21.39 -4.99 25.99
C LEU A 482 22.80 -4.42 26.20
N LYS A 483 23.02 -3.13 25.91
CA LYS A 483 24.31 -2.47 26.19
C LYS A 483 24.62 -2.42 27.69
N LYS A 484 23.60 -2.24 28.54
CA LYS A 484 23.77 -2.27 29.99
C LYS A 484 24.15 -3.68 30.48
N ALA A 485 23.47 -4.71 30.00
CA ALA A 485 23.78 -6.10 30.36
C ALA A 485 25.20 -6.52 29.95
N ILE A 486 25.69 -6.07 28.79
CA ILE A 486 27.08 -6.33 28.34
C ILE A 486 28.12 -5.55 29.15
N HIS A 487 27.75 -4.39 29.72
CA HIS A 487 28.65 -3.61 30.57
C HIS A 487 28.68 -4.11 32.02
N ASP A 488 27.58 -4.70 32.47
CA ASP A 488 27.43 -5.28 33.81
C ASP A 488 27.90 -6.77 33.88
N SER A 489 28.32 -7.36 32.74
CA SER A 489 28.94 -8.70 32.62
C SER A 489 30.43 -8.58 32.32
#